data_AF-A0A3N7HFJ0-F1
#
_entry.id   AF-A0A3N7HFJ0-F1
#
_cell.length_a   1.000
_cell.length_b   1.000
_cell.length_c   1.000
_cell.angle_alpha   90.00
_cell.angle_beta   90.00
_cell.angle_gamma   90.00
#
_symmetry.space_group_name_H-M   'P 1'
#
loop_
_entity.id
_entity.type
_entity.pdbx_description
1 polymer ?
#
loop_
_entity_poly.entity_id
_entity_poly.type
_entity_poly.pdbx_seq_one_letter_code
_entity_poly.pdbx_strand_id
1 'polypeptide(L)'
;MDRMDRLAARIDGIEGRMIAHRRTLERLLDLSPESVRAEMLRWLEDREVMLDGQEDPGVVSGPEAALELALSDEMRLLHDHLASAARR
;
A
#
# COMPACT_ATOMS: atom_id res chain seq x y z
N MET A 1 30.11 -12.76 1.39
CA MET A 1 28.95 -11.85 1.48
C MET A 1 29.08 -11.08 2.77
N ASP A 2 29.23 -9.76 2.66
CA ASP A 2 29.29 -8.89 3.84
C ASP A 2 27.92 -8.88 4.57
N ARG A 3 27.91 -8.39 5.82
CA ARG A 3 26.68 -8.17 6.59
C ARG A 3 25.70 -7.26 5.84
N MET A 4 26.18 -6.24 5.13
CA MET A 4 25.33 -5.32 4.37
C MET A 4 24.69 -6.01 3.17
N ASP A 5 25.44 -6.83 2.43
CA ASP A 5 24.89 -7.61 1.31
C ASP A 5 23.75 -8.54 1.74
N ARG A 6 23.89 -9.19 2.91
CA ARG A 6 22.83 -10.06 3.45
C ARG A 6 21.59 -9.29 3.90
N LEU A 7 21.78 -8.07 4.41
CA LEU A 7 20.67 -7.20 4.78
C LEU A 7 19.92 -6.72 3.53
N ALA A 8 20.65 -6.28 2.50
CA ALA A 8 20.08 -5.89 1.21
C ALA A 8 19.27 -7.04 0.59
N ALA A 9 19.86 -8.23 0.47
CA ALA A 9 19.17 -9.40 -0.07
C ALA A 9 17.90 -9.78 0.74
N ARG A 10 17.90 -9.54 2.06
CA ARG A 10 16.71 -9.75 2.89
C ARG A 10 15.63 -8.70 2.62
N ILE A 11 16.01 -7.43 2.45
CA ILE A 11 15.10 -6.33 2.12
C ILE A 11 14.48 -6.59 0.75
N ASP A 12 15.27 -6.89 -0.28
CA ASP A 12 14.79 -7.21 -1.63
C ASP A 12 13.81 -8.40 -1.60
N GLY A 13 14.11 -9.42 -0.79
CA GLY A 13 13.22 -10.56 -0.59
C GLY A 13 11.90 -10.19 0.09
N ILE A 14 11.89 -9.20 0.99
CA ILE A 14 10.65 -8.69 1.61
C ILE A 14 9.85 -7.88 0.58
N GLU A 15 10.51 -6.99 -0.16
CA GLU A 15 9.89 -6.17 -1.21
C GLU A 15 9.23 -7.04 -2.28
N GLY A 16 9.93 -8.07 -2.76
CA GLY A 16 9.38 -9.03 -3.72
C GLY A 16 8.13 -9.75 -3.21
N ARG A 17 8.07 -10.09 -1.92
CA ARG A 17 6.87 -10.70 -1.30
C ARG A 17 5.72 -9.70 -1.18
N MET A 18 5.98 -8.45 -0.84
CA MET A 18 4.96 -7.40 -0.79
C MET A 18 4.36 -7.15 -2.17
N ILE A 19 5.19 -7.04 -3.21
CA ILE A 19 4.72 -6.92 -4.60
C ILE A 19 3.85 -8.13 -4.99
N ALA A 20 4.26 -9.35 -4.64
CA ALA A 20 3.50 -10.56 -4.95
C ALA A 20 2.13 -10.58 -4.23
N HIS A 21 2.08 -10.16 -2.97
CA HIS A 21 0.83 -10.05 -2.21
C HIS A 21 -0.10 -9.00 -2.83
N ARG A 22 0.40 -7.81 -3.16
CA ARG A 22 -0.39 -6.77 -3.82
C ARG A 22 -1.03 -7.25 -5.11
N ARG A 23 -0.22 -7.81 -6.01
CA ARG A 23 -0.72 -8.36 -7.29
C ARG A 23 -1.78 -9.43 -7.10
N THR A 24 -1.63 -10.25 -6.05
CA THR A 24 -2.61 -11.27 -5.70
C THR A 24 -3.92 -10.64 -5.22
N LEU A 25 -3.85 -9.61 -4.36
CA LEU A 25 -5.01 -8.87 -3.89
C LEU A 25 -5.71 -8.12 -5.04
N GLU A 26 -4.96 -7.41 -5.88
CA GLU A 26 -5.48 -6.76 -7.10
C GLU A 26 -6.23 -7.77 -7.97
N ARG A 27 -5.64 -8.96 -8.18
CA ARG A 27 -6.29 -10.01 -8.98
C ARG A 27 -7.57 -10.54 -8.33
N LEU A 28 -7.59 -10.70 -7.01
CA LEU A 28 -8.81 -11.10 -6.29
C LEU A 28 -9.89 -10.03 -6.39
N LEU A 29 -9.52 -8.75 -6.29
CA LEU A 29 -10.44 -7.61 -6.45
C LEU A 29 -11.01 -7.55 -7.88
N ASP A 30 -10.18 -7.75 -8.90
CA ASP A 30 -10.61 -7.80 -10.31
C ASP A 30 -11.66 -8.90 -10.57
N LEU A 31 -11.51 -10.04 -9.89
CA LEU A 31 -12.43 -11.18 -9.99
C LEU A 31 -13.66 -11.05 -9.08
N SER A 32 -13.64 -10.10 -8.14
CA SER A 32 -14.73 -9.91 -7.18
C SER A 32 -15.92 -9.20 -7.84
N PRO A 33 -17.15 -9.37 -7.31
CA PRO A 33 -18.31 -8.61 -7.77
C PRO A 33 -18.11 -7.09 -7.61
N GLU A 34 -18.81 -6.31 -8.43
CA GLU A 34 -18.75 -4.85 -8.38
C GLU A 34 -19.13 -4.28 -7.01
N SER A 35 -20.10 -4.88 -6.32
CA SER A 35 -20.50 -4.47 -4.97
C SER A 35 -19.35 -4.54 -3.96
N VAL A 36 -18.54 -5.60 -4.03
CA VAL A 36 -17.36 -5.79 -3.17
C VAL A 36 -16.28 -4.78 -3.49
N ARG A 37 -16.02 -4.54 -4.78
CA ARG A 37 -15.05 -3.51 -5.20
C ARG A 37 -15.47 -2.11 -4.74
N ALA A 38 -16.74 -1.78 -4.85
CA ALA A 38 -17.29 -0.49 -4.41
C ALA A 38 -17.23 -0.33 -2.89
N GLU A 39 -17.47 -1.40 -2.12
CA GLU A 39 -17.31 -1.38 -0.66
C GLU A 39 -15.85 -1.21 -0.25
N MET A 40 -14.93 -1.92 -0.89
CA MET A 40 -13.49 -1.78 -0.65
C MET A 40 -13.01 -0.37 -0.97
N LEU A 41 -13.47 0.22 -2.09
CA LEU A 41 -13.11 1.59 -2.47
C LEU A 41 -13.54 2.59 -1.40
N ARG A 42 -14.80 2.53 -0.94
CA ARG A 42 -15.28 3.39 0.15
C ARG A 42 -14.47 3.23 1.43
N TRP A 43 -14.14 2.00 1.80
CA TRP A 43 -13.32 1.72 2.98
C TRP A 43 -11.90 2.31 2.88
N LEU A 44 -11.32 2.36 1.67
CA LEU A 44 -10.02 3.00 1.43
C LEU A 44 -10.12 4.53 1.51
N GLU A 45 -11.17 5.13 0.90
CA GLU A 45 -11.43 6.58 0.93
C GLU A 45 -11.59 7.10 2.38
N ASP A 46 -12.33 6.37 3.22
CA ASP A 46 -12.52 6.72 4.64
C ASP A 46 -11.20 6.79 5.42
N ARG A 47 -10.17 6.08 4.95
CA ARG A 47 -8.85 5.99 5.61
C ARG A 47 -7.85 6.98 5.02
N GLU A 48 -7.98 7.33 3.73
CA GLU A 48 -7.20 8.39 3.09
C GLU A 48 -7.43 9.74 3.78
N VAL A 49 -8.69 10.05 4.13
CA VAL A 49 -9.07 11.30 4.83
C VAL A 49 -8.41 11.43 6.22
N MET A 50 -8.00 10.34 6.85
CA MET A 50 -7.30 10.39 8.15
C MET A 50 -5.79 10.67 8.01
N LEU A 51 -5.19 10.51 6.83
CA LEU A 51 -3.74 10.63 6.60
C LEU A 51 -3.33 12.03 6.11
N ASP A 52 -4.19 12.74 5.38
CA ASP A 52 -3.91 14.08 4.82
C ASP A 52 -3.78 15.22 5.87
N GLY A 53 -3.99 14.92 7.17
CA GLY A 53 -4.06 15.93 8.24
C GLY A 53 -2.78 16.19 9.05
N GLN A 54 -1.65 15.53 8.76
CA GLN A 54 -0.45 15.57 9.62
C GLN A 54 0.89 15.64 8.85
N GLU A 55 0.94 16.18 7.64
CA GLU A 55 2.23 16.46 6.97
C GLU A 55 2.84 17.78 7.46
N ASP A 56 3.36 17.79 8.69
CA ASP A 56 4.23 18.86 9.18
C ASP A 56 5.64 18.64 8.58
N PRO A 57 6.14 19.52 7.68
CA PRO A 57 7.37 19.30 6.89
C PRO A 57 8.68 19.24 7.72
N GLY A 58 8.58 19.35 9.05
CA GLY A 58 9.71 19.30 9.99
C GLY A 58 9.84 18.02 10.81
N VAL A 59 8.89 17.07 10.76
CA VAL A 59 8.95 15.85 11.59
C VAL A 59 9.68 14.74 10.84
N VAL A 60 11.01 14.72 11.00
CA VAL A 60 11.85 13.63 10.52
C VAL A 60 11.64 12.39 11.41
N SER A 61 10.70 11.56 10.96
CA SER A 61 10.85 10.14 10.65
C SER A 61 11.66 9.25 11.61
N GLY A 62 11.02 8.77 12.68
CA GLY A 62 11.41 7.52 13.34
C GLY A 62 11.09 6.28 12.48
N PRO A 63 11.63 5.08 12.81
CA PRO A 63 11.28 3.83 12.16
C PRO A 63 9.76 3.57 12.05
N GLU A 64 8.99 4.07 13.02
CA GLU A 64 7.54 4.00 13.07
C GLU A 64 6.90 4.81 11.93
N ALA A 65 7.38 6.02 11.66
CA ALA A 65 6.88 6.85 10.57
C ALA A 65 7.19 6.25 9.20
N ALA A 66 8.35 5.60 9.04
CA ALA A 66 8.70 4.90 7.79
C ALA A 66 7.75 3.71 7.52
N LEU A 67 7.34 2.99 8.57
CA LEU A 67 6.34 1.93 8.46
C LEU A 67 4.96 2.48 8.10
N GLU A 68 4.53 3.55 8.76
CA GLU A 68 3.24 4.20 8.49
C GLU A 68 3.16 4.76 7.06
N LEU A 69 4.24 5.37 6.57
CA LEU A 69 4.36 5.82 5.18
C LEU A 69 4.28 4.65 4.20
N ALA A 70 5.02 3.57 4.44
CA ALA A 70 4.97 2.38 3.58
C ALA A 70 3.59 1.72 3.56
N LEU A 71 2.87 1.73 4.69
CA LEU A 71 1.48 1.28 4.75
C LEU A 71 0.55 2.21 3.97
N SER A 72 0.69 3.52 4.13
CA SER A 72 -0.09 4.53 3.40
C SER A 72 0.08 4.36 1.90
N ASP A 73 1.32 4.23 1.42
CA ASP A 73 1.63 4.02 0.00
C ASP A 73 0.96 2.76 -0.56
N GLU A 74 1.02 1.64 0.15
CA GLU A 74 0.42 0.39 -0.30
C GLU A 74 -1.12 0.48 -0.37
N MET A 75 -1.74 1.20 0.58
CA MET A 75 -3.19 1.43 0.58
C MET A 75 -3.61 2.35 -0.56
N ARG A 76 -2.84 3.40 -0.84
CA ARG A 76 -3.04 4.29 -1.99
C ARG A 76 -2.95 3.54 -3.32
N LEU A 77 -1.99 2.63 -3.48
CA LEU A 77 -1.87 1.80 -4.68
C LEU A 77 -3.12 0.93 -4.91
N LEU A 78 -3.68 0.34 -3.85
CA LEU A 78 -4.92 -0.44 -3.94
C LEU A 78 -6.13 0.44 -4.27
N HIS A 79 -6.20 1.64 -3.70
CA HIS A 79 -7.23 2.62 -4.02
C HIS A 79 -7.16 3.01 -5.50
N ASP A 80 -5.99 3.38 -6.00
CA ASP A 80 -5.77 3.76 -7.40
C ASP A 80 -6.18 2.64 -8.37
N HIS A 81 -5.84 1.39 -8.04
CA HIS A 81 -6.25 0.22 -8.81
C HIS A 81 -7.77 0.13 -8.95
N LEU A 82 -8.50 0.18 -7.82
CA LEU A 82 -9.96 0.10 -7.78
C LEU A 82 -10.63 1.30 -8.46
N ALA A 83 -10.15 2.52 -8.20
CA ALA A 83 -10.65 3.73 -8.82
C ALA A 83 -10.47 3.70 -10.35
N SER A 84 -9.37 3.12 -10.84
CA SER A 84 -9.15 2.93 -12.28
C SER A 84 -10.08 1.90 -12.91
N ALA A 85 -10.49 0.89 -12.15
CA ALA A 85 -11.40 -0.17 -12.62
C ALA A 85 -12.84 0.32 -12.67
N ALA A 86 -13.27 1.17 -11.73
CA ALA A 86 -14.62 1.75 -11.70
C ALA A 86 -14.90 2.76 -12.83
N ARG A 87 -13.84 3.33 -13.43
CA ARG A 87 -13.93 4.29 -14.56
C ARG A 87 -14.06 3.62 -15.93
N ARG A 88 -13.96 2.28 -16.02
CA ARG A 88 -14.06 1.51 -17.27
C ARG A 88 -15.44 0.90 -17.43
#